data_AF-A0A926YG27-F1
#
_entry.id   AF-A0A926YG27-F1
#
_cell.length_a   1.000
_cell.length_b   1.000
_cell.length_c   1.000
_cell.angle_alpha   90.00
_cell.angle_beta   90.00
_cell.angle_gamma   90.00
#
_symmetry.space_group_name_H-M   'P 1'
#
loop_
_entity.id
_entity.type
_entity.pdbx_description
1 polymer ?
#
loop_
_entity_poly.entity_id
_entity_poly.type
_entity_poly.pdbx_seq_one_letter_code
_entity_poly.pdbx_strand_id
1 'polypeptide(L)'
;LASKMKDQRGALPEDTDRSDNHRILRYLAKYTINPAKTCGIDAYVGSIEPGKIADLVLWQPGFFGIKPELIIKGGFIAWSPMGESNASLMTCEPILYRPQWGSFGSACPSTSFCFVAQAALESGLQDTLGLRKQLLPVKRTRSLTKADMLHNSACPEIEVDPDTFQVRVNGSLATCEPVERVPLGQLYIFR
;
A
#
# COMPACT_ATOMS: atom_id res chain seq x y z
N LEU A 1 -2.04 9.32 9.88
CA LEU A 1 -3.53 9.36 10.02
C LEU A 1 -4.04 8.46 11.13
N ALA A 2 -3.74 7.15 11.13
CA ALA A 2 -4.20 6.23 12.17
C ALA A 2 -3.87 6.71 13.60
N SER A 3 -2.62 7.13 13.85
CA SER A 3 -2.22 7.68 15.15
C SER A 3 -2.99 8.96 15.51
N LYS A 4 -3.01 9.99 14.66
CA LYS A 4 -3.82 11.22 14.88
C LYS A 4 -5.26 10.91 15.32
N MET A 5 -5.92 9.96 14.63
CA MET A 5 -7.29 9.59 14.95
C MET A 5 -7.41 8.82 16.26
N LYS A 6 -6.39 8.06 16.67
CA LYS A 6 -6.32 7.48 18.01
C LYS A 6 -6.24 8.57 19.07
N ASP A 7 -5.32 9.51 18.87
CA ASP A 7 -5.03 10.56 19.85
C ASP A 7 -6.26 11.46 20.07
N GLN A 8 -7.02 11.74 19.02
CA GLN A 8 -8.20 12.62 19.09
C GLN A 8 -9.52 11.90 19.38
N ARG A 9 -9.66 10.61 19.04
CA ARG A 9 -10.95 9.89 19.16
C ARG A 9 -10.91 8.67 20.07
N GLY A 10 -9.78 8.39 20.72
CA GLY A 10 -9.62 7.21 21.57
C GLY A 10 -9.47 5.90 20.78
N ALA A 11 -9.61 4.75 21.43
CA ALA A 11 -9.65 3.44 20.77
C ALA A 11 -10.93 3.26 19.93
N LEU A 12 -10.90 2.42 18.89
CA LEU A 12 -12.14 2.02 18.22
C LEU A 12 -12.94 1.06 19.11
N PRO A 13 -14.28 1.00 18.98
CA PRO A 13 -15.10 0.05 19.73
C PRO A 13 -14.69 -1.42 19.54
N GLU A 14 -14.13 -1.77 18.38
CA GLU A 14 -13.69 -3.12 18.06
C GLU A 14 -12.25 -3.43 18.53
N ASP A 15 -11.48 -2.40 18.92
CA ASP A 15 -10.13 -2.60 19.46
C ASP A 15 -10.18 -3.14 20.91
N THR A 16 -9.03 -3.64 21.39
CA THR A 16 -8.89 -4.11 22.78
C THR A 16 -7.99 -3.16 23.56
N ASP A 17 -8.04 -3.20 24.90
CA ASP A 17 -7.18 -2.38 25.76
C ASP A 17 -5.67 -2.60 25.52
N ARG A 18 -5.31 -3.72 24.88
CA ARG A 18 -3.92 -4.12 24.64
C ARG A 18 -3.47 -3.93 23.20
N SER A 19 -4.36 -3.61 22.25
CA SER A 19 -3.98 -3.56 20.83
C SER A 19 -4.92 -2.71 19.97
N ASP A 20 -4.35 -2.02 18.98
CA ASP A 20 -5.08 -1.28 17.94
C ASP A 20 -5.31 -2.10 16.66
N ASN A 21 -5.44 -3.43 16.78
CA ASN A 21 -5.42 -4.33 15.61
C ASN A 21 -6.50 -3.99 14.58
N HIS A 22 -7.73 -3.69 15.01
CA HIS A 22 -8.81 -3.36 14.08
C HIS A 22 -8.54 -2.05 13.37
N ARG A 23 -8.04 -1.04 14.10
CA ARG A 23 -7.59 0.20 13.48
C ARG A 23 -6.48 -0.05 12.46
N ILE A 24 -5.42 -0.78 12.83
CA ILE A 24 -4.29 -1.01 11.93
C ILE A 24 -4.71 -1.76 10.68
N LEU A 25 -5.48 -2.85 10.81
CA LEU A 25 -6.00 -3.60 9.65
C LEU A 25 -6.91 -2.75 8.78
N ARG A 26 -7.76 -1.89 9.39
CA ARG A 26 -8.61 -0.94 8.65
C ARG A 26 -7.79 0.04 7.82
N TYR A 27 -6.67 0.54 8.34
CA TYR A 27 -5.79 1.46 7.62
C TYR A 27 -4.89 0.76 6.60
N LEU A 28 -4.38 -0.43 6.92
CA LEU A 28 -3.57 -1.26 6.02
C LEU A 28 -4.35 -1.56 4.74
N ALA A 29 -5.62 -1.96 4.89
CA ALA A 29 -6.49 -2.26 3.75
C ALA A 29 -6.67 -1.08 2.77
N LYS A 30 -6.49 0.17 3.21
CA LYS A 30 -6.69 1.38 2.38
C LYS A 30 -5.64 1.53 1.28
N TYR A 31 -4.44 1.00 1.48
CA TYR A 31 -3.33 1.13 0.51
C TYR A 31 -2.81 -0.23 0.00
N THR A 32 -3.39 -1.34 0.47
CA THR A 32 -3.04 -2.69 0.01
C THR A 32 -4.20 -3.29 -0.80
N ILE A 33 -5.15 -3.94 -0.14
CA ILE A 33 -6.17 -4.76 -0.80
C ILE A 33 -7.30 -3.97 -1.44
N ASN A 34 -7.75 -2.85 -0.83
CA ASN A 34 -8.89 -2.10 -1.38
C ASN A 34 -8.57 -1.40 -2.71
N PRO A 35 -7.38 -0.78 -2.90
CA PRO A 35 -6.95 -0.33 -4.21
C PRO A 35 -6.82 -1.49 -5.22
N ALA A 36 -6.26 -2.62 -4.80
CA ALA A 36 -6.12 -3.79 -5.67
C ALA A 36 -7.48 -4.31 -6.17
N LYS A 37 -8.49 -4.38 -5.28
CA LYS A 37 -9.88 -4.72 -5.65
C LYS A 37 -10.45 -3.71 -6.64
N THR A 38 -10.32 -2.42 -6.33
CA THR A 38 -10.86 -1.34 -7.17
C THR A 38 -10.26 -1.38 -8.58
N CYS A 39 -8.97 -1.67 -8.71
CA CYS A 39 -8.28 -1.81 -9.98
C CYS A 39 -8.48 -3.18 -10.65
N GLY A 40 -9.16 -4.14 -9.99
CA GLY A 40 -9.41 -5.47 -10.54
C GLY A 40 -8.18 -6.37 -10.61
N ILE A 41 -7.22 -6.18 -9.70
CA ILE A 41 -5.94 -6.89 -9.65
C ILE A 41 -5.72 -7.62 -8.32
N ASP A 42 -6.76 -7.71 -7.48
CA ASP A 42 -6.72 -8.33 -6.14
C ASP A 42 -6.48 -9.83 -6.16
N ALA A 43 -6.71 -10.50 -7.30
CA ALA A 43 -6.30 -11.89 -7.50
C ALA A 43 -4.77 -12.06 -7.55
N TYR A 44 -4.03 -10.99 -7.82
CA TYR A 44 -2.58 -11.02 -8.05
C TYR A 44 -1.79 -10.34 -6.93
N VAL A 45 -2.28 -9.22 -6.39
CA VAL A 45 -1.56 -8.37 -5.43
C VAL A 45 -2.48 -7.81 -4.35
N GLY A 46 -1.91 -7.08 -3.39
CA GLY A 46 -2.67 -6.32 -2.39
C GLY A 46 -2.89 -7.02 -1.06
N SER A 47 -2.55 -8.30 -0.92
CA SER A 47 -2.52 -8.99 0.38
C SER A 47 -1.55 -10.18 0.36
N ILE A 48 -1.22 -10.67 1.55
CA ILE A 48 -0.37 -11.87 1.73
C ILE A 48 -1.29 -13.07 1.83
N GLU A 49 -1.60 -13.67 0.68
CA GLU A 49 -2.48 -14.83 0.54
C GLU A 49 -1.85 -15.84 -0.44
N PRO A 50 -2.00 -17.15 -0.22
CA PRO A 50 -1.52 -18.16 -1.16
C PRO A 50 -2.05 -17.94 -2.58
N GLY A 51 -1.19 -18.11 -3.58
CA GLY A 51 -1.51 -17.93 -5.00
C GLY A 51 -1.31 -16.50 -5.53
N LYS A 52 -1.09 -15.51 -4.65
CA LYS A 52 -0.74 -14.14 -5.07
C LYS A 52 0.76 -14.00 -5.35
N ILE A 53 1.10 -12.96 -6.10
CA ILE A 53 2.49 -12.61 -6.40
C ILE A 53 3.18 -12.25 -5.08
N ALA A 54 4.40 -12.76 -4.89
CA ALA A 54 5.23 -12.46 -3.73
C ALA A 54 5.82 -11.04 -3.78
N ASP A 55 4.95 -10.05 -3.71
CA ASP A 55 5.26 -8.64 -3.53
C ASP A 55 5.16 -8.30 -2.04
N LEU A 56 6.31 -8.29 -1.37
CA LEU A 56 6.40 -8.18 0.08
C LEU A 56 7.30 -7.02 0.47
N VAL A 57 6.96 -6.37 1.58
CA VAL A 57 7.80 -5.33 2.18
C VAL A 57 8.06 -5.71 3.62
N LEU A 58 9.34 -5.87 3.96
CA LEU A 58 9.79 -6.12 5.31
C LEU A 58 10.17 -4.80 5.98
N TRP A 59 9.84 -4.72 7.26
CA TRP A 59 10.04 -3.53 8.07
C TRP A 59 10.68 -3.93 9.39
N GLN A 60 11.69 -3.17 9.79
CA GLN A 60 12.06 -3.12 11.20
C GLN A 60 10.97 -2.33 11.96
N PRO A 61 10.50 -2.80 13.13
CA PRO A 61 9.41 -2.16 13.85
C PRO A 61 9.61 -0.65 14.10
N GLY A 62 10.85 -0.22 14.40
CA GLY A 62 11.19 1.19 14.62
C GLY A 62 11.05 2.09 13.39
N PHE A 63 10.96 1.52 12.18
CA PHE A 63 10.85 2.23 10.90
C PHE A 63 9.57 1.89 10.12
N PHE A 64 8.62 1.21 10.76
CA PHE A 64 7.39 0.77 10.12
C PHE A 64 6.62 1.94 9.48
N GLY A 65 6.35 1.83 8.18
CA GLY A 65 5.60 2.82 7.42
C GLY A 65 6.40 4.01 6.91
N ILE A 66 7.70 4.11 7.18
CA ILE A 66 8.55 5.21 6.69
C ILE A 66 9.80 4.77 5.91
N LYS A 67 10.57 3.80 6.43
CA LYS A 67 11.80 3.31 5.80
C LYS A 67 11.82 1.78 5.81
N PRO A 68 11.42 1.10 4.72
CA PRO A 68 11.42 -0.35 4.66
C PRO A 68 12.84 -0.93 4.63
N GLU A 69 13.00 -2.13 5.18
CA GLU A 69 14.27 -2.85 5.20
C GLU A 69 14.48 -3.65 3.90
N LEU A 70 13.42 -4.22 3.35
CA LEU A 70 13.52 -5.03 2.14
C LEU A 70 12.25 -4.92 1.32
N ILE A 71 12.40 -4.68 0.01
CA ILE A 71 11.30 -4.68 -0.96
C ILE A 71 11.52 -5.85 -1.89
N ILE A 72 10.62 -6.81 -1.82
CA ILE A 72 10.61 -8.03 -2.63
C ILE A 72 9.53 -7.84 -3.70
N LYS A 73 9.88 -8.08 -4.95
CA LYS A 73 8.99 -8.03 -6.10
C LYS A 73 9.03 -9.40 -6.78
N GLY A 74 7.87 -10.05 -6.94
CA GLY A 74 7.78 -11.35 -7.61
C GLY A 74 8.70 -12.41 -7.00
N GLY A 75 8.93 -12.38 -5.68
CA GLY A 75 9.80 -13.34 -4.99
C GLY A 75 11.30 -13.01 -5.01
N PHE A 76 11.71 -11.89 -5.62
CA PHE A 76 13.11 -11.49 -5.68
C PHE A 76 13.32 -10.09 -5.11
N ILE A 77 14.47 -9.83 -4.49
CA ILE A 77 14.74 -8.53 -3.87
C ILE A 77 14.94 -7.48 -4.97
N ALA A 78 14.08 -6.47 -4.98
CA ALA A 78 14.13 -5.37 -5.94
C ALA A 78 14.87 -4.15 -5.38
N TRP A 79 14.72 -3.88 -4.08
CA TRP A 79 15.22 -2.67 -3.46
C TRP A 79 15.50 -2.87 -1.97
N SER A 80 16.58 -2.28 -1.46
CA SER A 80 16.95 -2.35 -0.04
C SER A 80 17.88 -1.19 0.35
N PRO A 81 17.97 -0.82 1.64
CA PRO A 81 19.04 0.02 2.13
C PRO A 81 20.34 -0.78 2.09
N MET A 82 21.38 -0.18 1.51
CA MET A 82 22.69 -0.80 1.32
C MET A 82 23.76 0.26 1.56
N GLY A 83 24.75 -0.12 2.36
CA GLY A 83 25.94 0.66 2.65
C GLY A 83 26.89 0.80 1.47
N GLU A 84 28.10 1.26 1.75
CA GLU A 84 29.17 1.39 0.77
C GLU A 84 29.57 0.03 0.18
N SER A 85 29.55 -0.07 -1.15
CA SER A 85 29.77 -1.33 -1.85
C SER A 85 31.23 -1.78 -1.86
N ASN A 86 32.17 -0.84 -1.65
CA ASN A 86 33.59 -1.15 -1.48
C ASN A 86 33.98 -1.44 -0.01
N ALA A 87 33.03 -1.39 0.93
CA ALA A 87 33.32 -1.69 2.32
C ALA A 87 33.35 -3.20 2.60
N SER A 88 33.91 -3.58 3.74
CA SER A 88 33.97 -4.98 4.17
C SER A 88 32.58 -5.56 4.52
N LEU A 89 31.62 -4.72 4.90
CA LEU A 89 30.26 -5.11 5.26
C LEU A 89 29.24 -4.19 4.58
N MET A 90 28.10 -4.78 4.22
CA MET A 90 26.95 -4.09 3.64
C MET A 90 26.29 -3.04 4.54
N THR A 91 26.67 -2.99 5.82
CA THR A 91 26.16 -2.05 6.82
C THR A 91 27.07 -0.83 7.02
N CYS A 92 28.21 -0.76 6.33
CA CYS A 92 29.10 0.38 6.42
C CYS A 92 28.48 1.61 5.73
N GLU A 93 28.48 2.75 6.42
CA GLU A 93 27.92 4.00 5.90
C GLU A 93 28.63 4.47 4.60
N PRO A 94 27.93 5.20 3.70
CA PRO A 94 26.55 5.67 3.82
C PRO A 94 25.51 4.63 3.40
N ILE A 95 24.53 4.37 4.28
CA ILE A 95 23.40 3.50 4.00
C ILE A 95 22.35 4.28 3.18
N LEU A 96 22.21 3.88 1.92
CA LEU A 96 21.27 4.47 0.98
C LEU A 96 20.38 3.40 0.37
N TYR A 97 19.20 3.80 -0.05
CA TYR A 97 18.31 2.94 -0.82
C TYR A 97 18.86 2.70 -2.22
N ARG A 98 19.17 1.44 -2.54
CA ARG A 98 19.77 1.06 -3.82
C ARG A 98 18.95 -0.03 -4.53
N PRO A 99 18.91 -0.02 -5.87
CA PRO A 99 18.40 -1.14 -6.65
C PRO A 99 19.19 -2.41 -6.33
N GLN A 100 18.47 -3.49 -6.12
CA GLN A 100 19.02 -4.82 -5.94
C GLN A 100 18.86 -5.63 -7.22
N TRP A 101 19.40 -6.85 -7.23
CA TRP A 101 19.47 -7.71 -8.42
C TRP A 101 18.12 -7.92 -9.13
N GLY A 102 16.99 -7.87 -8.43
CA GLY A 102 15.64 -7.97 -9.04
C GLY A 102 15.27 -6.79 -9.94
N SER A 103 15.96 -5.67 -9.80
CA SER A 103 15.76 -4.47 -10.63
C SER A 103 16.57 -4.48 -11.92
N PHE A 104 17.43 -5.48 -12.16
CA PHE A 104 18.36 -5.49 -13.28
C PHE A 104 18.10 -6.60 -14.30
N GLY A 105 18.56 -6.36 -15.54
CA GLY A 105 18.61 -7.37 -16.60
C GLY A 105 17.27 -8.05 -16.88
N SER A 106 17.31 -9.36 -17.06
CA SER A 106 16.13 -10.20 -17.28
C SER A 106 15.32 -10.46 -16.01
N ALA A 107 15.85 -10.17 -14.82
CA ALA A 107 15.11 -10.35 -13.56
C ALA A 107 13.94 -9.35 -13.46
N CYS A 108 14.15 -8.11 -13.89
CA CYS A 108 13.13 -7.06 -13.86
C CYS A 108 11.83 -7.44 -14.62
N PRO A 109 11.85 -7.86 -15.90
CA PRO A 109 10.62 -8.29 -16.59
C PRO A 109 10.05 -9.61 -16.05
N SER A 110 10.85 -10.50 -15.46
CA SER A 110 10.37 -11.78 -14.90
C SER A 110 9.69 -11.64 -13.53
N THR A 111 10.01 -10.60 -12.77
CA THR A 111 9.50 -10.37 -11.41
C THR A 111 8.41 -9.30 -11.34
N SER A 112 8.19 -8.58 -12.43
CA SER A 112 7.17 -7.54 -12.53
C SER A 112 6.14 -7.87 -13.60
N PHE A 113 4.97 -7.25 -13.52
CA PHE A 113 3.81 -7.55 -14.36
C PHE A 113 3.19 -6.25 -14.88
N CYS A 114 2.56 -6.33 -16.05
CA CYS A 114 1.73 -5.26 -16.58
C CYS A 114 0.27 -5.70 -16.53
N PHE A 115 -0.58 -4.92 -15.87
CA PHE A 115 -2.02 -5.19 -15.83
C PHE A 115 -2.71 -4.51 -17.02
N VAL A 116 -3.44 -5.30 -17.80
CA VAL A 116 -4.08 -4.84 -19.05
C VAL A 116 -5.53 -5.27 -19.11
N ALA A 117 -6.31 -4.62 -19.98
CA ALA A 117 -7.66 -5.10 -20.29
C ALA A 117 -7.60 -6.49 -20.91
N GLN A 118 -8.61 -7.32 -20.64
CA GLN A 118 -8.67 -8.68 -21.18
C GLN A 118 -8.59 -8.72 -22.71
N ALA A 119 -9.26 -7.78 -23.41
CA ALA A 119 -9.21 -7.68 -24.86
C ALA A 119 -7.79 -7.47 -25.42
N ALA A 120 -6.89 -6.83 -24.68
CA ALA A 120 -5.51 -6.61 -25.11
C ALA A 120 -4.67 -7.91 -25.05
N LEU A 121 -4.97 -8.81 -24.12
CA LEU A 121 -4.36 -10.14 -24.11
C LEU A 121 -4.84 -10.96 -25.30
N GLU A 122 -6.15 -10.94 -25.53
CA GLU A 122 -6.79 -11.69 -26.63
C GLU A 122 -6.33 -11.20 -28.00
N SER A 123 -5.97 -9.92 -28.14
CA SER A 123 -5.42 -9.36 -29.37
C SER A 123 -3.94 -9.66 -29.61
N GLY A 124 -3.26 -10.43 -28.74
CA GLY A 124 -1.83 -10.71 -28.87
C GLY A 124 -0.94 -9.47 -28.67
N LEU A 125 -1.34 -8.53 -27.82
CA LEU A 125 -0.61 -7.27 -27.60
C LEU A 125 0.85 -7.51 -27.17
N GLN A 126 1.09 -8.54 -26.36
CA GLN A 126 2.43 -8.87 -25.85
C GLN A 126 3.42 -9.12 -27.00
N ASP A 127 3.03 -9.93 -27.99
CA ASP A 127 3.87 -10.25 -29.14
C ASP A 127 3.97 -9.06 -30.10
N THR A 128 2.86 -8.36 -30.32
CA THR A 128 2.80 -7.17 -31.17
C THR A 128 3.79 -6.10 -30.74
N LEU A 129 3.95 -5.90 -29.43
CA LEU A 129 4.86 -4.91 -28.84
C LEU A 129 6.22 -5.49 -28.41
N GLY A 130 6.46 -6.80 -28.59
CA GLY A 130 7.68 -7.46 -28.15
C GLY A 130 7.95 -7.34 -26.64
N LEU A 131 6.89 -7.36 -25.82
CA LEU A 131 7.02 -7.15 -24.37
C LEU A 131 7.58 -8.40 -23.69
N ARG A 132 8.68 -8.21 -22.95
CA ARG A 132 9.26 -9.26 -22.09
C ARG A 132 8.52 -9.44 -20.77
N LYS A 133 7.83 -8.40 -20.30
CA LYS A 133 7.08 -8.41 -19.05
C LYS A 133 5.75 -9.12 -19.24
N GLN A 134 5.39 -10.02 -18.33
CA GLN A 134 4.12 -10.73 -18.42
C GLN A 134 2.93 -9.77 -18.29
N LEU A 135 1.96 -9.92 -19.19
CA LEU A 135 0.68 -9.22 -19.13
C LEU A 135 -0.33 -10.03 -18.31
N LEU A 136 -1.05 -9.36 -17.40
CA LEU A 136 -2.09 -9.97 -16.57
C LEU A 136 -3.43 -9.23 -16.77
N PRO A 137 -4.57 -9.95 -16.90
CA PRO A 137 -5.86 -9.31 -17.11
C PRO A 137 -6.39 -8.67 -15.84
N VAL A 138 -6.87 -7.42 -15.94
CA VAL A 138 -7.75 -6.86 -14.91
C VAL A 138 -9.13 -7.52 -14.98
N LYS A 139 -9.76 -7.77 -13.83
CA LYS A 139 -11.08 -8.43 -13.73
C LYS A 139 -12.00 -7.71 -12.75
N ARG A 140 -13.32 -7.93 -12.89
CA ARG A 140 -14.33 -7.54 -11.88
C ARG A 140 -14.36 -6.05 -11.49
N THR A 141 -13.99 -5.13 -12.39
CA THR A 141 -13.97 -3.68 -12.07
C THR A 141 -15.35 -2.99 -12.10
N ARG A 142 -16.40 -3.68 -12.56
CA ARG A 142 -17.74 -3.09 -12.80
C ARG A 142 -18.83 -3.58 -11.84
N SER A 143 -18.58 -4.67 -11.11
CA SER A 143 -19.55 -5.28 -10.20
C SER A 143 -19.25 -5.02 -8.73
N LEU A 144 -18.21 -4.22 -8.43
CA LEU A 144 -17.82 -3.89 -7.06
C LEU A 144 -18.69 -2.78 -6.51
N THR A 145 -18.99 -2.91 -5.23
CA THR A 145 -19.72 -1.93 -4.44
C THR A 145 -18.87 -1.49 -3.26
N LYS A 146 -19.33 -0.49 -2.50
CA LYS A 146 -18.65 -0.09 -1.27
C LYS A 146 -18.59 -1.24 -0.25
N ALA A 147 -19.56 -2.16 -0.27
CA ALA A 147 -19.59 -3.32 0.63
C ALA A 147 -18.40 -4.26 0.44
N ASP A 148 -17.80 -4.31 -0.76
CA ASP A 148 -16.64 -5.15 -1.06
C ASP A 148 -15.32 -4.62 -0.45
N MET A 149 -15.29 -3.39 0.06
CA MET A 149 -14.10 -2.76 0.64
C MET A 149 -13.82 -3.29 2.05
N LEU A 150 -12.73 -4.05 2.18
CA LEU A 150 -12.34 -4.70 3.43
C LEU A 150 -12.13 -3.67 4.54
N HIS A 151 -12.79 -3.90 5.69
CA HIS A 151 -12.82 -3.01 6.87
C HIS A 151 -13.29 -1.57 6.63
N ASN A 152 -13.78 -1.25 5.42
CA ASN A 152 -14.06 0.11 4.97
C ASN A 152 -15.34 0.17 4.13
N SER A 153 -16.38 -0.57 4.54
CA SER A 153 -17.63 -0.73 3.79
C SER A 153 -18.73 0.28 4.14
N ALA A 154 -18.50 1.19 5.08
CA ALA A 154 -19.53 2.13 5.53
C ALA A 154 -20.00 3.07 4.39
N CYS A 155 -21.33 3.21 4.30
CA CYS A 155 -22.06 4.16 3.46
C CYS A 155 -23.00 5.00 4.35
N PRO A 156 -22.46 5.94 5.15
CA PRO A 156 -23.30 6.83 5.94
C PRO A 156 -23.95 7.89 5.06
N GLU A 157 -24.98 8.55 5.59
CA GLU A 157 -25.48 9.80 5.02
C GLU A 157 -24.46 10.91 5.27
N ILE A 158 -24.07 11.60 4.19
CA ILE A 158 -23.09 12.67 4.23
C ILE A 158 -23.76 13.92 3.66
N GLU A 159 -23.82 14.95 4.49
CA GLU A 159 -24.31 16.27 4.10
C GLU A 159 -23.15 17.26 4.16
N VAL A 160 -23.08 18.13 3.17
CA VAL A 160 -22.09 19.22 3.11
C VAL A 160 -22.84 20.52 2.92
N ASP A 161 -22.71 21.41 3.90
CA ASP A 161 -23.26 22.75 3.81
C ASP A 161 -22.48 23.58 2.77
N PRO A 162 -23.14 24.14 1.73
CA PRO A 162 -22.45 24.79 0.61
C PRO A 162 -21.82 26.13 0.97
N ASP A 163 -22.28 26.80 2.03
CA ASP A 163 -21.82 28.13 2.42
C ASP A 163 -20.69 28.05 3.46
N THR A 164 -20.78 27.09 4.38
CA THR A 164 -19.85 26.93 5.50
C THR A 164 -18.87 25.78 5.32
N PHE A 165 -19.09 24.90 4.34
CA PHE A 165 -18.35 23.66 4.11
C PHE A 165 -18.34 22.68 5.30
N GLN A 166 -19.27 22.85 6.23
CA GLN A 166 -19.43 21.90 7.34
C GLN A 166 -19.90 20.55 6.82
N VAL A 167 -19.18 19.50 7.20
CA VAL A 167 -19.53 18.13 6.84
C VAL A 167 -20.24 17.47 8.01
N ARG A 168 -21.44 16.92 7.77
CA ARG A 168 -22.18 16.11 8.74
C ARG A 168 -22.25 14.67 8.27
N VAL A 169 -22.08 13.74 9.20
CA VAL A 169 -22.18 12.29 8.98
C VAL A 169 -23.26 11.75 9.90
N ASN A 170 -24.36 11.27 9.34
CA ASN A 170 -25.57 10.87 10.09
C ASN A 170 -26.00 11.96 11.10
N GLY A 171 -26.12 13.21 10.64
CA GLY A 171 -26.49 14.38 11.44
C GLY A 171 -25.39 14.95 12.36
N SER A 172 -24.32 14.20 12.63
CA SER A 172 -23.21 14.61 13.51
C SER A 172 -22.14 15.38 12.75
N LEU A 173 -21.71 16.55 13.26
CA LEU A 173 -20.62 17.33 12.67
C LEU A 173 -19.32 16.53 12.68
N ALA A 174 -18.70 16.35 11.52
CA ALA A 174 -17.43 15.65 11.33
C ALA A 174 -16.28 16.66 11.26
N THR A 175 -15.71 17.00 12.41
CA THR A 175 -14.54 17.90 12.51
C THR A 175 -13.45 17.31 13.41
N CYS A 176 -12.23 17.81 13.28
CA CYS A 176 -11.11 17.49 14.15
C CYS A 176 -10.05 18.58 14.10
N GLU A 177 -9.38 18.82 15.22
CA GLU A 177 -8.30 19.81 15.29
C GLU A 177 -7.10 19.41 14.43
N PRO A 178 -6.34 20.39 13.90
CA PRO A 178 -5.03 20.13 13.31
C PRO A 178 -4.05 19.60 14.37
N VAL A 179 -2.97 18.96 13.91
CA VAL A 179 -1.86 18.53 14.79
C VAL A 179 -0.59 19.26 14.40
N GLU A 180 0.19 19.66 15.39
CA GLU A 180 1.47 20.36 15.17
C GLU A 180 2.63 19.40 14.87
N ARG A 181 2.52 18.14 15.30
CA ARG A 181 3.56 17.12 15.14
C ARG A 181 2.96 15.78 14.74
N VAL A 182 3.76 14.98 14.04
CA VAL A 182 3.40 13.62 13.60
C VAL A 182 4.53 12.65 13.94
N PRO A 183 4.23 11.37 14.23
CA PRO A 183 5.23 10.40 14.67
C PRO A 183 6.26 10.08 13.57
N LEU A 184 5.81 9.85 12.34
CA LEU A 184 6.67 9.58 11.19
C LEU A 184 7.06 10.89 10.49
N GLY A 185 7.73 11.78 11.22
CA GLY A 185 8.13 13.11 10.77
C GLY A 185 9.64 13.36 10.84
N GLN A 186 10.02 14.51 11.41
CA GLN A 186 11.41 15.01 11.47
C GLN A 186 12.43 14.03 12.07
N LEU A 187 12.02 13.14 12.99
CA LEU A 187 12.91 12.15 13.58
C LEU A 187 13.54 11.21 12.54
N TYR A 188 12.83 10.94 11.45
CA TYR A 188 13.20 9.91 10.47
C TYR A 188 13.72 10.48 9.16
N ILE A 189 13.48 11.76 8.90
CA ILE A 189 13.71 12.40 7.60
C ILE A 189 14.68 13.56 7.78
N PHE A 190 15.78 13.51 7.03
CA PHE A 190 16.84 14.52 7.11
C PHE A 190 16.42 15.85 6.48
N ARG A 191 15.52 15.83 5.48
CA ARG A 191 14.98 17.00 4.77
C ARG A 191 13.55 16.78 4.33
#